data_AF-A0A2A3AL33-F1
#
_entry.id   AF-A0A2A3AL33-F1
#
_cell.length_a   1.000
_cell.length_b   1.000
_cell.length_c   1.000
_cell.angle_alpha   90.00
_cell.angle_beta   90.00
_cell.angle_gamma   90.00
#
_symmetry.space_group_name_H-M   'P 1'
#
loop_
_entity.id
_entity.type
_entity.pdbx_description
1 polymer ?
#
loop_
_entity_poly.entity_id
_entity_poly.type
_entity_poly.pdbx_seq_one_letter_code
_entity_poly.pdbx_strand_id
1 'polypeptide(L)'
;MGIDRLDSKRAGKTGAAMAVLMVLAGCMTHQPSGIDAYQTSSTDQWLTTSDADKVVSAMSAKGMMPATIDCRFDNTAPGQVAYRSKFTWKQAPANTRYHGEVGDPTYLASKDVASNRAGLRRVFAKTARDPATGQKVGCSIWASSS
;
A
#
# COMPACT_ATOMS: atom_id res chain seq x y z
N MET A 1 83.62 12.32 -24.91
CA MET A 1 83.14 12.71 -23.57
C MET A 1 81.96 13.64 -23.74
N GLY A 2 80.85 13.35 -23.04
CA GLY A 2 79.59 14.10 -23.04
C GLY A 2 78.48 13.20 -22.49
N ILE A 3 78.14 13.43 -21.22
CA ILE A 3 77.22 12.68 -20.34
C ILE A 3 75.84 13.38 -20.39
N ASP A 4 74.72 12.63 -20.32
CA ASP A 4 73.62 12.67 -19.32
C ASP A 4 72.29 12.51 -20.11
N ARG A 5 71.18 11.92 -19.67
CA ARG A 5 70.57 11.88 -18.34
C ARG A 5 69.42 10.84 -18.27
N LEU A 6 69.33 10.24 -17.08
CA LEU A 6 68.26 9.56 -16.34
C LEU A 6 66.78 9.54 -16.82
N ASP A 7 66.23 8.33 -16.64
CA ASP A 7 64.92 7.95 -16.07
C ASP A 7 63.65 8.77 -16.37
N SER A 8 62.64 8.08 -16.93
CA SER A 8 61.25 8.20 -16.45
C SER A 8 60.32 7.08 -16.94
N LYS A 9 59.84 6.32 -15.94
CA LYS A 9 58.45 5.89 -15.73
C LYS A 9 57.76 4.94 -16.73
N ARG A 10 57.63 3.72 -16.21
CA ARG A 10 56.37 3.07 -15.78
C ARG A 10 55.65 2.20 -16.81
N ALA A 11 56.02 0.92 -16.72
CA ALA A 11 55.15 -0.24 -16.57
C ALA A 11 53.93 -0.30 -17.49
N GLY A 12 54.07 -1.13 -18.53
CA GLY A 12 52.99 -1.50 -19.41
C GLY A 12 51.95 -2.40 -18.76
N LYS A 13 50.86 -2.57 -19.49
CA LYS A 13 50.15 -3.84 -19.56
C LYS A 13 49.47 -3.96 -20.92
N THR A 14 49.92 -5.00 -21.59
CA THR A 14 49.48 -5.64 -22.83
C THR A 14 47.97 -5.59 -23.02
N GLY A 15 47.54 -5.18 -24.22
CA GLY A 15 46.27 -5.62 -24.81
C GLY A 15 46.37 -7.11 -25.18
N ALA A 16 45.37 -7.77 -25.73
CA ALA A 16 43.98 -7.45 -26.04
C ALA A 16 43.30 -8.82 -26.22
N ALA A 17 42.03 -8.95 -25.84
CA ALA A 17 41.19 -10.00 -26.40
C ALA A 17 39.78 -9.43 -26.52
N MET A 18 39.38 -9.19 -27.77
CA MET A 18 38.07 -8.73 -28.14
C MET A 18 37.04 -9.82 -27.84
N ALA A 19 35.97 -9.46 -27.14
CA ALA A 19 34.69 -10.15 -27.23
C ALA A 19 33.65 -9.08 -27.56
N VAL A 20 33.31 -9.00 -28.84
CA VAL A 20 32.17 -8.23 -29.34
C VAL A 20 30.90 -8.98 -28.90
N LEU A 21 30.13 -8.36 -28.03
CA LEU A 21 28.72 -8.69 -27.80
C LEU A 21 27.93 -7.39 -27.89
N MET A 22 27.37 -7.15 -29.07
CA MET A 22 26.27 -6.21 -29.24
C MET A 22 25.06 -6.77 -28.51
N VAL A 23 24.72 -6.17 -27.37
CA VAL A 23 23.35 -6.21 -26.86
C VAL A 23 22.89 -4.77 -26.71
N LEU A 24 22.08 -4.36 -27.69
CA LEU A 24 21.13 -3.27 -27.58
C LEU A 24 20.18 -3.58 -26.41
N ALA A 25 20.44 -2.96 -25.27
CA ALA A 25 19.43 -2.67 -24.29
C ALA A 25 19.82 -1.33 -23.67
N GLY A 26 19.23 -0.26 -24.20
CA GLY A 26 19.36 1.05 -23.60
C GLY A 26 19.09 0.95 -22.10
N CYS A 27 19.87 1.68 -21.33
CA CYS A 27 19.57 2.01 -19.94
C CYS A 27 18.26 2.81 -19.91
N MET A 28 17.15 2.12 -20.10
CA MET A 28 15.90 2.48 -19.48
C MET A 28 16.18 2.24 -18.00
N THR A 29 16.57 3.30 -17.30
CA THR A 29 16.14 3.49 -15.92
C THR A 29 14.70 2.99 -15.87
N HIS A 30 14.50 1.78 -15.35
CA HIS A 30 13.19 1.32 -14.92
C HIS A 30 12.81 2.30 -13.84
N GLN A 31 12.16 3.38 -14.26
CA GLN A 31 11.31 4.17 -13.42
C GLN A 31 10.23 3.18 -12.99
N PRO A 32 10.22 2.75 -11.71
CA PRO A 32 9.20 1.83 -11.26
C PRO A 32 7.89 2.59 -11.44
N SER A 33 7.09 2.13 -12.39
CA SER A 33 5.75 2.65 -12.62
C SER A 33 4.92 2.30 -11.39
N GLY A 34 4.88 3.23 -10.44
CA GLY A 34 3.81 3.43 -9.47
C GLY A 34 3.54 2.37 -8.40
N ILE A 35 4.26 1.25 -8.35
CA ILE A 35 3.91 0.13 -7.43
C ILE A 35 4.98 -0.17 -6.38
N ASP A 36 6.28 0.03 -6.67
CA ASP A 36 7.37 -0.24 -5.72
C ASP A 36 7.55 0.82 -4.62
N ALA A 37 6.86 1.96 -4.72
CA ALA A 37 6.87 3.00 -3.68
C ALA A 37 5.80 2.78 -2.59
N TYR A 38 5.06 1.67 -2.59
CA TYR A 38 4.18 1.30 -1.47
C TYR A 38 5.01 0.70 -0.33
N GLN A 39 5.90 1.54 0.18
CA GLN A 39 6.82 1.25 1.26
C GLN A 39 6.00 0.80 2.46
N THR A 40 6.32 -0.42 2.86
CA THR A 40 5.79 -1.16 4.00
C THR A 40 5.88 -0.36 5.29
N SER A 41 4.80 -0.40 6.07
CA SER A 41 4.53 0.22 7.39
C SER A 41 3.93 1.64 7.38
N SER A 42 2.65 1.72 7.79
CA SER A 42 1.80 2.92 7.89
C SER A 42 1.60 3.71 6.60
N THR A 43 0.57 3.34 5.84
CA THR A 43 0.01 4.24 4.82
C THR A 43 -0.77 5.33 5.57
N ASP A 44 -0.08 6.37 6.01
CA ASP A 44 -0.71 7.48 6.75
C ASP A 44 -1.68 8.32 5.89
N GLN A 45 -1.91 7.92 4.65
CA GLN A 45 -2.73 8.60 3.67
C GLN A 45 -4.20 8.18 3.74
N TRP A 46 -5.08 9.16 3.53
CA TRP A 46 -6.50 8.94 3.31
C TRP A 46 -6.76 8.48 1.86
N LEU A 47 -7.29 7.28 1.73
CA LEU A 47 -7.57 6.60 0.47
C LEU A 47 -9.04 6.76 0.08
N THR A 48 -9.29 6.90 -1.22
CA THR A 48 -10.63 6.70 -1.79
C THR A 48 -11.05 5.23 -1.63
N THR A 49 -12.33 4.89 -1.78
CA THR A 49 -12.77 3.49 -1.75
C THR A 49 -12.00 2.61 -2.73
N SER A 50 -11.82 3.05 -3.98
CA SER A 50 -11.12 2.27 -5.00
C SER A 50 -9.64 2.06 -4.69
N ASP A 51 -8.99 3.05 -4.07
CA ASP A 51 -7.58 2.90 -3.69
C ASP A 51 -7.43 2.09 -2.40
N ALA A 52 -8.37 2.20 -1.48
CA ALA A 52 -8.45 1.35 -0.30
C ALA A 52 -8.53 -0.13 -0.67
N ASP A 53 -9.36 -0.50 -1.64
CA ASP A 53 -9.50 -1.89 -2.09
C ASP A 53 -8.19 -2.45 -2.67
N LYS A 54 -7.48 -1.64 -3.47
CA LYS A 54 -6.16 -2.01 -4.02
C LYS A 54 -5.15 -2.24 -2.91
N VAL A 55 -5.11 -1.34 -1.92
CA VAL A 55 -4.15 -1.44 -0.81
C VAL A 55 -4.48 -2.62 0.10
N VAL A 56 -5.75 -2.84 0.43
CA VAL A 56 -6.19 -4.01 1.19
C VAL A 56 -5.80 -5.30 0.47
N SER A 57 -5.98 -5.37 -0.84
CA SER A 57 -5.58 -6.53 -1.64
C SER A 57 -4.06 -6.73 -1.64
N ALA A 58 -3.29 -5.66 -1.83
CA ALA A 58 -1.83 -5.70 -1.82
C ALA A 58 -1.26 -6.12 -0.45
N MET A 59 -1.88 -5.65 0.64
CA MET A 59 -1.48 -6.04 1.99
C MET A 59 -1.93 -7.46 2.35
N SER A 60 -3.09 -7.89 1.85
CA SER A 60 -3.55 -9.29 1.96
C SER A 60 -2.56 -10.25 1.31
N ALA A 61 -2.05 -9.92 0.12
CA ALA A 61 -1.04 -10.70 -0.58
C ALA A 61 0.30 -10.80 0.20
N LYS A 62 0.56 -9.85 1.11
CA LYS A 62 1.69 -9.85 2.05
C LYS A 62 1.39 -10.58 3.36
N GLY A 63 0.23 -11.23 3.49
CA GLY A 63 -0.21 -11.92 4.72
C GLY A 63 -0.63 -10.96 5.83
N MET A 64 -0.97 -9.71 5.50
CA MET A 64 -1.38 -8.69 6.46
C MET A 64 -2.89 -8.50 6.45
N MET A 65 -3.46 -8.10 7.59
CA MET A 65 -4.84 -7.63 7.70
C MET A 65 -4.90 -6.23 8.32
N PRO A 66 -5.97 -5.46 8.08
CA PRO A 66 -6.20 -4.22 8.80
C PRO A 66 -6.25 -4.45 10.32
N ALA A 67 -5.45 -3.68 11.07
CA ALA A 67 -5.51 -3.63 12.52
C ALA A 67 -6.55 -2.62 12.99
N THR A 68 -6.56 -1.44 12.36
CA THR A 68 -7.54 -0.38 12.56
C THR A 68 -7.96 0.22 11.22
N ILE A 69 -9.12 0.86 11.21
CA ILE A 69 -9.61 1.66 10.09
C ILE A 69 -10.13 2.99 10.64
N ASP A 70 -9.72 4.09 10.02
CA ASP A 70 -10.32 5.41 10.21
C ASP A 70 -11.17 5.75 9.01
N CYS A 71 -12.28 6.46 9.23
CA CYS A 71 -13.18 6.91 8.17
C CYS A 71 -13.49 8.40 8.27
N ARG A 72 -13.72 9.03 7.13
CA ARG A 72 -14.28 10.38 7.02
C ARG A 72 -15.06 10.53 5.72
N PHE A 73 -15.88 11.57 5.64
CA PHE A 73 -16.45 11.99 4.37
C PHE A 73 -15.37 12.62 3.48
N ASP A 74 -15.41 12.28 2.20
CA ASP A 74 -14.72 13.02 1.13
C ASP A 74 -15.66 14.09 0.56
N ASN A 75 -16.93 13.72 0.38
CA ASN A 75 -18.01 14.57 -0.09
C ASN A 75 -19.32 14.18 0.63
N THR A 76 -20.09 15.18 1.07
CA THR A 76 -21.39 15.03 1.75
C THR A 76 -22.56 15.58 0.92
N ALA A 77 -22.32 16.02 -0.31
CA ALA A 77 -23.36 16.53 -1.19
C ALA A 77 -24.41 15.44 -1.48
N PRO A 78 -25.71 15.78 -1.49
CA PRO A 78 -26.79 14.82 -1.80
C PRO A 78 -26.54 14.11 -3.12
N GLY A 79 -26.61 12.77 -3.12
CA GLY A 79 -26.37 11.94 -4.30
C GLY A 79 -24.90 11.74 -4.68
N GLN A 80 -23.95 12.35 -3.96
CA GLN A 80 -22.50 12.22 -4.20
C GLN A 80 -21.71 11.83 -2.95
N VAL A 81 -22.38 11.19 -1.98
CA VAL A 81 -21.73 10.79 -0.74
C VAL A 81 -20.56 9.88 -1.04
N ALA A 82 -19.37 10.34 -0.68
CA ALA A 82 -18.12 9.63 -0.89
C ALA A 82 -17.33 9.60 0.42
N TYR A 83 -16.59 8.52 0.64
CA TYR A 83 -15.84 8.30 1.86
C TYR A 83 -14.36 8.15 1.58
N ARG A 84 -13.54 8.51 2.57
CA ARG A 84 -12.15 8.09 2.64
C ARG A 84 -11.89 7.20 3.83
N SER A 85 -10.93 6.31 3.66
CA SER A 85 -10.45 5.43 4.70
C SER A 85 -8.94 5.52 4.87
N LYS A 86 -8.47 5.20 6.07
CA LYS A 86 -7.05 5.10 6.40
C LYS A 86 -6.85 3.88 7.30
N PHE A 87 -5.78 3.14 7.09
CA PHE A 87 -5.57 1.84 7.71
C PHE A 87 -4.25 1.77 8.46
N THR A 88 -4.26 1.03 9.56
CA THR A 88 -3.05 0.43 10.11
C THR A 88 -3.08 -1.08 9.88
N TRP A 89 -1.92 -1.72 9.91
CA TRP A 89 -1.77 -3.11 9.46
C TRP A 89 -1.13 -3.96 10.55
N LYS A 90 -1.55 -5.22 10.62
CA LYS A 90 -0.93 -6.26 11.44
C LYS A 90 -0.82 -7.56 10.65
N GLN A 91 0.00 -8.49 11.13
CA GLN A 91 0.04 -9.83 10.58
C GLN A 91 -1.34 -10.47 10.70
N ALA A 92 -1.84 -11.06 9.61
CA ALA A 92 -3.05 -11.86 9.64
C ALA A 92 -2.74 -13.21 10.31
N PRO A 93 -3.51 -13.65 11.33
CA PRO A 93 -3.40 -15.01 11.82
C PRO A 93 -3.68 -16.02 10.71
N ALA A 94 -3.09 -17.21 10.80
CA ALA A 94 -3.25 -18.25 9.80
C ALA A 94 -4.73 -18.51 9.48
N ASN A 95 -5.06 -18.61 8.19
CA ASN A 95 -6.42 -18.87 7.68
C ASN A 95 -7.48 -17.84 8.12
N THR A 96 -7.09 -16.65 8.59
CA THR A 96 -8.05 -15.60 8.97
C THR A 96 -8.71 -15.00 7.73
N ARG A 97 -10.04 -15.03 7.73
CA ARG A 97 -10.85 -14.27 6.78
C ARG A 97 -11.21 -12.94 7.40
N TYR A 98 -11.17 -11.87 6.63
CA TYR A 98 -11.59 -10.55 7.11
C TYR A 98 -12.30 -9.76 6.03
N HIS A 99 -13.04 -8.75 6.46
CA HIS A 99 -13.78 -7.83 5.61
C HIS A 99 -13.87 -6.47 6.32
N GLY A 100 -13.73 -5.38 5.56
CA GLY A 100 -13.84 -4.02 6.08
C GLY A 100 -14.81 -3.21 5.24
N GLU A 101 -15.58 -2.35 5.87
CA GLU A 101 -16.57 -1.48 5.20
C GLU A 101 -16.55 -0.07 5.79
N VAL A 102 -16.94 0.89 4.96
CA VAL A 102 -17.18 2.29 5.34
C VAL A 102 -18.54 2.71 4.80
N GLY A 103 -19.34 3.38 5.62
CA GLY A 103 -20.64 3.86 5.18
C GLY A 103 -21.46 4.49 6.27
N ASP A 104 -22.71 4.80 5.98
CA ASP A 104 -23.64 5.29 7.00
C ASP A 104 -23.95 4.19 8.05
N PRO A 105 -24.44 4.57 9.25
CA PRO A 105 -24.71 3.60 10.31
C PRO A 105 -25.70 2.50 9.95
N THR A 106 -26.70 2.77 9.09
CA THR A 106 -27.70 1.79 8.68
C THR A 106 -27.08 0.77 7.72
N TYR A 107 -26.27 1.24 6.78
CA TYR A 107 -25.48 0.38 5.90
C TYR A 107 -24.59 -0.58 6.72
N LEU A 108 -23.85 -0.07 7.70
CA LEU A 108 -22.95 -0.90 8.51
C LEU A 108 -23.70 -1.87 9.42
N ALA A 109 -24.87 -1.51 9.92
CA ALA A 109 -25.72 -2.45 10.65
C ALA A 109 -26.15 -3.64 9.76
N SER A 110 -26.48 -3.38 8.49
CA SER A 110 -26.79 -4.45 7.53
C SER A 110 -25.59 -5.36 7.27
N LYS A 111 -24.39 -4.77 7.17
CA LYS A 111 -23.13 -5.51 6.96
C LYS A 111 -22.73 -6.33 8.18
N ASP A 112 -23.07 -5.86 9.39
CA ASP A 112 -22.85 -6.64 10.61
C ASP A 112 -23.66 -7.95 10.59
N VAL A 113 -24.93 -7.88 10.20
CA VAL A 113 -25.78 -9.08 10.06
C VAL A 113 -25.22 -10.03 9.00
N ALA A 114 -24.87 -9.51 7.83
CA ALA A 114 -24.30 -10.31 6.74
C ALA A 114 -22.96 -10.98 7.12
N SER A 115 -22.07 -10.22 7.75
CA SER A 115 -20.75 -10.70 8.21
C SER A 115 -20.89 -11.77 9.29
N ASN A 116 -21.80 -11.58 10.24
CA ASN A 116 -22.10 -12.59 11.26
C ASN A 116 -22.60 -13.90 10.64
N ARG A 117 -23.47 -13.84 9.62
CA ARG A 117 -23.94 -15.03 8.88
C ARG A 117 -22.82 -15.74 8.12
N ALA A 118 -21.78 -15.00 7.69
CA ALA A 118 -20.59 -15.56 7.06
C ALA A 118 -19.55 -16.12 8.08
N GLY A 119 -19.85 -16.07 9.38
CA GLY A 119 -18.97 -16.52 10.45
C GLY A 119 -17.86 -15.54 10.80
N LEU A 120 -18.03 -14.25 10.50
CA LEU A 120 -17.12 -13.19 10.91
C LEU A 120 -17.71 -12.41 12.10
N ARG A 121 -16.85 -11.97 13.01
CA ARG A 121 -17.22 -11.11 14.14
C ARG A 121 -16.62 -9.73 13.97
N ARG A 122 -17.34 -8.69 14.40
CA ARG A 122 -16.82 -7.32 14.34
C ARG A 122 -15.70 -7.17 15.36
N VAL A 123 -14.48 -6.98 14.87
CA VAL A 123 -13.26 -6.86 15.69
C VAL A 123 -12.81 -5.41 15.86
N PHE A 124 -13.31 -4.50 15.01
CA PHE A 124 -13.06 -3.07 15.12
C PHE A 124 -14.27 -2.30 14.59
N ALA A 125 -14.60 -1.18 15.22
CA ALA A 125 -15.59 -0.24 14.73
C ALA A 125 -15.22 1.19 15.16
N LYS A 126 -15.42 2.15 14.28
CA LYS A 126 -15.25 3.57 14.57
C LYS A 126 -16.34 4.38 13.88
N THR A 127 -16.69 5.51 14.46
CA THR A 127 -17.62 6.48 13.87
C THR A 127 -16.94 7.83 13.84
N ALA A 128 -17.12 8.55 12.74
CA ALA A 128 -16.76 9.95 12.59
C ALA A 128 -18.01 10.77 12.28
N ARG A 129 -17.97 12.04 12.68
CA ARG A 129 -19.03 13.01 12.42
C ARG A 129 -18.45 14.11 11.54
N ASP A 130 -19.15 14.45 10.47
CA ASP A 130 -18.83 15.64 9.69
C ASP A 130 -19.17 16.88 10.52
N PRO A 131 -18.21 17.78 10.80
CA PRO A 131 -18.47 18.97 11.60
C PRO A 131 -19.44 19.95 10.91
N ALA A 132 -19.48 19.98 9.58
CA ALA A 132 -20.30 20.93 8.84
C ALA A 132 -21.79 20.52 8.81
N THR A 133 -22.07 19.27 8.45
CA THR A 133 -23.46 18.78 8.30
C THR A 133 -23.97 18.03 9.53
N GLY A 134 -23.08 17.63 10.44
CA GLY A 134 -23.40 16.76 11.57
C GLY A 134 -23.68 15.31 11.18
N GLN A 135 -23.61 14.95 9.89
CA GLN A 135 -23.80 13.59 9.39
C GLN A 135 -22.75 12.64 9.99
N LYS A 136 -23.12 11.36 10.11
CA LYS A 136 -22.24 10.32 10.66
C LYS A 136 -21.83 9.34 9.57
N VAL A 137 -20.57 8.99 9.58
CA VAL A 137 -19.99 7.87 8.82
C VAL A 137 -19.36 6.92 9.81
N GLY A 138 -19.52 5.63 9.59
CA GLY A 138 -18.81 4.60 10.33
C GLY A 138 -17.84 3.85 9.44
N CYS A 139 -16.95 3.13 10.11
CA CYS A 139 -16.17 2.06 9.51
C CYS A 139 -16.09 0.89 10.47
N SER A 140 -15.93 -0.31 9.92
CA SER A 140 -15.86 -1.53 10.70
C SER A 140 -14.98 -2.56 10.02
N ILE A 141 -14.33 -3.40 10.82
CA ILE A 141 -13.61 -4.59 10.37
C ILE A 141 -14.26 -5.79 11.05
N TRP A 142 -14.61 -6.78 10.24
CA TRP A 142 -15.03 -8.10 10.68
C TRP A 142 -13.96 -9.12 10.34
N ALA A 143 -13.71 -10.06 11.23
CA ALA A 143 -12.78 -11.15 11.01
C ALA A 143 -13.30 -12.46 11.59
N SER A 144 -12.89 -13.58 11.02
CA SER A 144 -13.11 -14.88 11.64
C SER A 144 -12.33 -14.94 12.95
N SER A 145 -12.95 -15.47 13.99
CA SER A 145 -12.22 -15.94 15.18
C SER A 145 -11.29 -17.07 14.75
N SER A 146 -9.99 -16.87 14.94
CA SER A 146 -8.95 -17.89 14.83
C SER A 146 -9.02 -18.89 15.97
#